data_AF-A0A5B1CAQ8-F1
#
_entry.id   AF-A0A5B1CAQ8-F1
#
_cell.length_a   1.000
_cell.length_b   1.000
_cell.length_c   1.000
_cell.angle_alpha   90.00
_cell.angle_beta   90.00
_cell.angle_gamma   90.00
#
_symmetry.space_group_name_H-M   'P 1'
#
loop_
_entity.id
_entity.type
_entity.pdbx_description
1 polymer ?
#
loop_
_entity_poly.entity_id
_entity_poly.type
_entity_poly.pdbx_seq_one_letter_code
_entity_poly.pdbx_strand_id
1 'polypeptide(L)'
;MRHPFIAAIAAATLLTTSPFATAQDAVATHGHGQHAAQATTGPHGGTLQTVGDRRVETVIADKGIMFMILGKNDQPIAPPDATGTLKLRVGDSEKEYTYRLKTLKNLAIGVGVDLYKVVDQPLHMNVEITNIGSQPLVFHTMGKLAGGKLSDELLISLQATCPVSGQPLGSMGKPPKITIGDKSLFVCCAGCTKKVEASSDQYLTKYYTAKGEQVREGVFKSTLADAAAIAAQKICPVMDEPLGGMGVPGKVNVNGKAIYICCPGCAKKLTAEPDKYLAALKAKGITPPAF
;
A
#
# COMPACT_ATOMS: atom_id res chain seq x y z
N MET A 1 102.69 -19.30 -25.63
CA MET A 1 101.73 -18.61 -26.51
C MET A 1 100.81 -17.77 -25.60
N ARG A 2 101.21 -16.57 -25.14
CA ARG A 2 100.89 -15.21 -25.67
C ARG A 2 99.46 -15.14 -26.24
N HIS A 3 98.49 -14.36 -25.75
CA HIS A 3 98.44 -13.13 -24.94
C HIS A 3 97.11 -13.02 -24.15
N PRO A 4 97.03 -12.14 -23.12
CA PRO A 4 95.80 -11.86 -22.38
C PRO A 4 95.01 -10.70 -23.03
N PHE A 5 93.68 -10.68 -22.92
CA PHE A 5 92.92 -9.43 -23.00
C PHE A 5 91.61 -9.53 -22.20
N ILE A 6 91.45 -8.56 -21.31
CA ILE A 6 90.26 -8.20 -20.55
C ILE A 6 89.29 -7.48 -21.51
N ALA A 7 87.99 -7.78 -21.43
CA ALA A 7 86.95 -6.91 -21.98
C ALA A 7 85.75 -6.85 -21.02
N ALA A 8 85.32 -5.61 -20.78
CA ALA A 8 84.43 -5.20 -19.72
C ALA A 8 82.94 -5.24 -20.11
N ILE A 9 82.17 -5.39 -19.05
CA ILE A 9 80.74 -5.18 -18.77
C ILE A 9 80.03 -4.15 -19.69
N ALA A 10 78.84 -4.53 -20.18
CA ALA A 10 77.74 -3.61 -20.45
C ALA A 10 76.41 -4.27 -20.01
N ALA A 11 75.74 -3.64 -19.04
CA ALA A 11 74.41 -4.00 -18.58
C ALA A 11 73.35 -3.41 -19.52
N ALA A 12 72.38 -4.23 -19.95
CA ALA A 12 71.20 -3.78 -20.65
C ALA A 12 69.94 -4.32 -19.95
N THR A 13 69.22 -3.42 -19.31
CA THR A 13 67.88 -3.57 -18.73
C THR A 13 66.86 -3.94 -19.79
N LEU A 14 66.14 -5.06 -19.60
CA LEU A 14 65.01 -5.46 -20.42
C LEU A 14 63.70 -4.93 -19.82
N LEU A 15 63.12 -3.95 -20.50
CA LEU A 15 61.73 -3.51 -20.35
C LEU A 15 60.79 -4.61 -20.87
N THR A 16 59.86 -5.07 -20.06
CA THR A 16 58.75 -5.92 -20.50
C THR A 16 57.55 -5.03 -20.82
N THR A 17 57.17 -5.00 -22.09
CA THR A 17 55.99 -4.30 -22.61
C THR A 17 54.79 -5.26 -22.60
N SER A 18 53.65 -4.79 -22.07
CA SER A 18 52.37 -5.47 -22.17
C SER A 18 51.75 -5.27 -23.57
N PRO A 19 51.11 -6.28 -24.17
CA PRO A 19 50.45 -6.12 -25.46
C PRO A 19 49.02 -5.56 -25.32
N PHE A 20 48.76 -4.62 -26.21
CA PHE A 20 47.50 -4.08 -26.72
C PHE A 20 46.26 -4.97 -26.58
N ALA A 21 45.19 -4.40 -26.02
CA ALA A 21 43.80 -4.80 -26.28
C ALA A 21 43.13 -3.68 -27.10
N THR A 22 42.55 -4.10 -28.22
CA THR A 22 41.98 -3.29 -29.30
C THR A 22 40.69 -2.57 -28.90
N ALA A 23 40.59 -1.30 -29.27
CA ALA A 23 39.34 -0.57 -29.36
C ALA A 23 38.57 -0.98 -30.63
N GLN A 24 37.27 -1.26 -30.49
CA GLN A 24 36.30 -1.19 -31.58
C GLN A 24 35.07 -0.44 -31.09
N ASP A 25 34.69 0.56 -31.88
CA ASP A 25 33.58 1.47 -31.68
C ASP A 25 32.22 0.77 -31.57
N ALA A 26 31.41 1.19 -30.60
CA ALA A 26 29.96 1.10 -30.70
C ALA A 26 29.35 2.41 -30.19
N VAL A 27 28.83 3.16 -31.15
CA VAL A 27 28.17 4.46 -31.03
C VAL A 27 26.97 4.40 -30.07
N ALA A 28 26.83 5.50 -29.33
CA ALA A 28 25.73 5.80 -28.44
C ALA A 28 24.34 5.62 -29.06
N THR A 29 23.46 4.98 -28.31
CA THR A 29 22.03 5.36 -28.24
C THR A 29 21.65 5.43 -26.77
N HIS A 30 21.74 6.63 -26.17
CA HIS A 30 21.13 6.90 -24.88
C HIS A 30 19.61 7.00 -25.08
N GLY A 31 18.92 5.86 -24.99
CA GLY A 31 17.49 5.84 -24.80
C GLY A 31 17.16 6.33 -23.39
N HIS A 32 16.47 7.47 -23.30
CA HIS A 32 15.85 7.94 -22.07
C HIS A 32 14.73 6.97 -21.66
N GLY A 33 15.11 5.88 -20.98
CA GLY A 33 14.20 5.05 -20.21
C GLY A 33 13.89 5.75 -18.90
N GLN A 34 12.68 6.28 -18.76
CA GLN A 34 12.16 6.79 -17.50
C GLN A 34 12.26 5.69 -16.44
N HIS A 35 13.21 5.83 -15.51
CA HIS A 35 13.17 5.09 -14.26
C HIS A 35 11.95 5.57 -13.49
N ALA A 36 10.86 4.81 -13.55
CA ALA A 36 9.76 4.95 -12.60
C ALA A 36 10.33 4.70 -11.20
N ALA A 37 10.58 5.78 -10.47
CA ALA A 37 10.95 5.70 -9.06
C ALA A 37 9.86 4.89 -8.33
N GLN A 38 10.28 3.89 -7.55
CA GLN A 38 9.37 3.11 -6.71
C GLN A 38 8.56 4.07 -5.84
N ALA A 39 7.23 3.99 -5.96
CA ALA A 39 6.30 4.72 -5.12
C ALA A 39 6.58 4.34 -3.66
N THR A 40 7.11 5.29 -2.89
CA THR A 40 7.35 5.12 -1.46
C THR A 40 6.11 5.55 -0.69
N THR A 41 5.72 4.78 0.33
CA THR A 41 4.59 5.17 1.18
C THR A 41 5.00 6.34 2.06
N GLY A 42 4.17 7.38 2.07
CA GLY A 42 4.39 8.56 2.88
C GLY A 42 3.91 8.41 4.34
N PRO A 43 4.28 9.36 5.19
CA PRO A 43 3.95 9.37 6.63
C PRO A 43 2.45 9.42 6.94
N HIS A 44 1.60 9.79 5.98
CA HIS A 44 0.14 9.84 6.12
C HIS A 44 -0.56 8.73 5.32
N GLY A 45 0.18 7.70 4.90
CA GLY A 45 -0.34 6.53 4.19
C GLY A 45 -0.63 6.76 2.71
N GLY A 46 -0.16 7.88 2.14
CA GLY A 46 -0.26 8.20 0.73
C GLY A 46 0.95 7.77 -0.09
N THR A 47 0.96 8.14 -1.36
CA THR A 47 2.10 7.95 -2.27
C THR A 47 3.01 9.17 -2.20
N LEU A 48 4.27 8.96 -1.87
CA LEU A 48 5.27 10.01 -1.80
C LEU A 48 6.01 10.16 -3.14
N GLN A 49 6.20 11.42 -3.55
CA GLN A 49 7.00 11.81 -4.71
C GLN A 49 7.80 13.08 -4.40
N THR A 50 8.88 13.28 -5.14
CA THR A 50 9.65 14.53 -5.12
C THR A 50 9.31 15.35 -6.36
N VAL A 51 8.86 16.58 -6.15
CA VAL A 51 8.52 17.55 -7.22
C VAL A 51 9.40 18.77 -7.04
N GLY A 52 10.41 18.94 -7.91
CA GLY A 52 11.46 19.93 -7.70
C GLY A 52 12.25 19.61 -6.42
N ASP A 53 12.30 20.58 -5.51
CA ASP A 53 12.92 20.45 -4.18
C ASP A 53 11.91 20.03 -3.09
N ARG A 54 10.64 19.81 -3.45
CA ARG A 54 9.57 19.56 -2.48
C ARG A 54 9.18 18.09 -2.45
N ARG A 55 8.99 17.55 -1.24
CA ARG A 55 8.34 16.25 -1.04
C ARG A 55 6.83 16.45 -1.00
N VAL A 56 6.12 15.74 -1.85
CA VAL A 56 4.66 15.79 -1.94
C VAL A 56 4.11 14.39 -1.71
N GLU A 57 3.23 14.26 -0.72
CA GLU A 57 2.47 13.04 -0.49
C GLU A 57 1.03 13.19 -1.00
N THR A 58 0.62 12.28 -1.87
CA THR A 58 -0.75 12.19 -2.39
C THR A 58 -1.56 11.20 -1.57
N VAL A 59 -2.59 11.67 -0.87
CA VAL A 59 -3.50 10.84 -0.07
C VAL A 59 -4.88 10.81 -0.73
N ILE A 60 -5.37 9.60 -1.03
CA ILE A 60 -6.67 9.37 -1.66
C ILE A 60 -7.59 8.71 -0.62
N ALA A 61 -8.65 9.41 -0.23
CA ALA A 61 -9.67 8.95 0.69
C ALA A 61 -11.03 8.86 -0.01
N ASP A 62 -11.98 8.15 0.59
CA ASP A 62 -13.33 7.96 0.05
C ASP A 62 -14.07 9.29 -0.23
N LYS A 63 -13.81 10.32 0.58
CA LYS A 63 -14.43 11.65 0.47
C LYS A 63 -13.54 12.75 -0.09
N GLY A 64 -12.34 12.43 -0.57
CA GLY A 64 -11.51 13.44 -1.21
C GLY A 64 -10.07 13.04 -1.50
N ILE A 65 -9.38 13.98 -2.14
CA ILE A 65 -7.98 13.85 -2.53
C ILE A 65 -7.21 15.00 -1.88
N MET A 66 -6.08 14.67 -1.26
CA MET A 66 -5.20 15.60 -0.58
C MET A 66 -3.78 15.48 -1.10
N PHE A 67 -3.11 16.62 -1.22
CA PHE A 67 -1.71 16.77 -1.55
C PHE A 67 -1.02 17.47 -0.38
N MET A 68 -0.10 16.76 0.26
CA MET A 68 0.62 17.26 1.42
C MET A 68 2.03 17.64 0.99
N ILE A 69 2.31 18.95 0.95
CA ILE A 69 3.66 19.45 0.78
C ILE A 69 4.34 19.28 2.14
N LEU A 70 5.33 18.40 2.23
CA LEU A 70 5.95 18.02 3.49
C LEU A 70 7.11 18.96 3.83
N GLY A 71 7.09 19.46 5.06
CA GLY A 71 8.16 20.26 5.65
C GLY A 71 9.14 19.43 6.47
N LYS A 72 9.77 20.07 7.45
CA LYS A 72 10.59 19.38 8.46
C LYS A 72 9.69 18.46 9.30
N ASN A 73 10.22 17.31 9.71
CA ASN A 73 9.50 16.29 10.50
C ASN A 73 8.21 15.79 9.83
N ASP A 74 8.16 15.76 8.50
CA ASP A 74 7.10 15.12 7.73
C ASP A 74 5.69 15.75 7.91
N GLN A 75 5.58 16.98 8.42
CA GLN A 75 4.28 17.66 8.57
C GLN A 75 3.85 18.41 7.29
N PRO A 76 2.54 18.49 6.97
CA PRO A 76 2.05 19.34 5.89
C PRO A 76 2.28 20.84 6.18
N ILE A 77 2.73 21.59 5.18
CA ILE A 77 3.13 23.01 5.35
C ILE A 77 2.50 23.96 4.31
N ALA A 78 1.33 23.64 3.76
CA ALA A 78 0.68 24.55 2.81
C ALA A 78 0.25 25.87 3.50
N PRO A 79 0.59 27.04 2.91
CA PRO A 79 0.04 28.32 3.35
C PRO A 79 -1.50 28.36 3.30
N PRO A 80 -2.17 29.10 4.19
CA PRO A 80 -3.64 29.18 4.23
C PRO A 80 -4.28 29.67 2.92
N ASP A 81 -3.57 30.49 2.17
CA ASP A 81 -3.99 31.06 0.87
C ASP A 81 -3.53 30.23 -0.33
N ALA A 82 -2.87 29.09 -0.10
CA ALA A 82 -2.57 28.15 -1.15
C ALA A 82 -3.84 27.57 -1.78
N THR A 83 -3.80 27.46 -3.10
CA THR A 83 -4.91 27.00 -3.92
C THR A 83 -4.34 26.33 -5.17
N GLY A 84 -5.20 25.87 -6.06
CA GLY A 84 -4.72 25.19 -7.24
C GLY A 84 -5.84 24.54 -8.03
N THR A 85 -5.43 23.73 -8.99
CA THR A 85 -6.31 23.00 -9.89
C THR A 85 -5.90 21.54 -9.89
N LEU A 86 -6.88 20.64 -9.74
CA LEU A 86 -6.74 19.23 -9.99
C LEU A 86 -7.55 18.87 -11.23
N LYS A 87 -6.89 18.32 -12.23
CA LYS A 87 -7.49 17.66 -13.39
C LYS A 87 -7.43 16.15 -13.16
N LEU A 88 -8.59 15.54 -12.96
CA LEU A 88 -8.76 14.14 -12.61
C LEU A 88 -9.33 13.36 -13.79
N ARG A 89 -8.68 12.26 -14.14
CA ARG A 89 -9.15 11.29 -15.14
C ARG A 89 -9.19 9.90 -14.52
N VAL A 90 -10.26 9.15 -14.80
CA VAL A 90 -10.54 7.86 -14.16
C VAL A 90 -10.37 6.72 -15.17
N GLY A 91 -9.55 5.73 -14.82
CA GLY A 91 -9.17 4.62 -15.67
C GLY A 91 -8.65 5.09 -17.03
N ASP A 92 -9.11 4.41 -18.08
CA ASP A 92 -8.78 4.74 -19.47
C ASP A 92 -9.77 5.73 -20.10
N SER A 93 -10.70 6.30 -19.32
CA SER A 93 -11.62 7.31 -19.85
C SER A 93 -10.84 8.52 -20.37
N GLU A 94 -11.29 9.10 -21.47
CA GLU A 94 -10.79 10.39 -21.98
C GLU A 94 -11.39 11.59 -21.21
N LYS A 95 -12.41 11.35 -20.39
CA LYS A 95 -13.12 12.42 -19.67
C LYS A 95 -12.27 12.94 -18.51
N GLU A 96 -11.97 14.23 -18.55
CA GLU A 96 -11.23 14.95 -17.51
C GLU A 96 -12.19 15.82 -16.68
N TYR A 97 -12.09 15.71 -15.36
CA TYR A 97 -12.85 16.50 -14.39
C TYR A 97 -11.91 17.51 -13.72
N THR A 98 -12.29 18.78 -13.73
CA THR A 98 -11.48 19.86 -13.13
C THR A 98 -12.04 20.27 -11.78
N TYR A 99 -11.19 20.31 -10.78
CA TYR A 99 -11.50 20.66 -9.39
C TYR A 99 -10.62 21.80 -8.91
N ARG A 100 -11.21 22.72 -8.13
CA ARG A 100 -10.43 23.74 -7.42
C ARG A 100 -9.92 23.18 -6.10
N LEU A 101 -8.62 23.29 -5.87
CA LEU A 101 -7.98 22.91 -4.63
C LEU A 101 -7.98 24.06 -3.63
N LYS A 102 -8.08 23.72 -2.34
CA LYS A 102 -7.99 24.67 -1.22
C LYS A 102 -7.11 24.10 -0.12
N THR A 103 -6.43 24.96 0.63
CA THR A 103 -5.80 24.57 1.88
C THR A 103 -6.85 24.14 2.90
N LEU A 104 -6.60 23.01 3.55
CA LEU A 104 -7.43 22.39 4.57
C LEU A 104 -6.91 22.74 5.97
N LYS A 105 -7.71 22.44 7.01
CA LYS A 105 -7.35 22.73 8.41
C LYS A 105 -6.05 22.07 8.88
N ASN A 106 -5.67 20.95 8.26
CA ASN A 106 -4.43 20.23 8.55
C ASN A 106 -3.24 20.67 7.66
N LEU A 107 -3.35 21.83 6.98
CA LEU A 107 -2.32 22.37 6.09
C LEU A 107 -1.98 21.47 4.89
N ALA A 108 -2.87 20.53 4.54
CA ALA A 108 -2.87 19.86 3.25
C ALA A 108 -3.62 20.71 2.22
N ILE A 109 -3.36 20.50 0.93
CA ILE A 109 -4.12 21.12 -0.17
C ILE A 109 -4.98 20.04 -0.80
N GLY A 110 -6.30 20.24 -0.91
CA GLY A 110 -7.17 19.18 -1.37
C GLY A 110 -8.52 19.63 -1.88
N VAL A 111 -9.31 18.63 -2.26
CA VAL A 111 -10.70 18.79 -2.67
C VAL A 111 -11.56 17.64 -2.14
N GLY A 112 -12.79 17.97 -1.74
CA GLY A 112 -13.82 16.98 -1.43
C GLY A 112 -14.44 16.44 -2.71
N VAL A 113 -14.27 15.13 -2.95
CA VAL A 113 -14.84 14.42 -4.10
C VAL A 113 -15.29 13.05 -3.59
N ASP A 114 -16.49 12.63 -3.96
CA ASP A 114 -16.95 11.27 -3.63
C ASP A 114 -16.31 10.28 -4.61
N LEU A 115 -15.37 9.49 -4.10
CA LEU A 115 -14.62 8.51 -4.89
C LEU A 115 -15.18 7.08 -4.79
N TYR A 116 -16.30 6.88 -4.08
CA TYR A 116 -16.87 5.54 -3.87
C TYR A 116 -17.24 4.84 -5.18
N LYS A 117 -17.61 5.61 -6.22
CA LYS A 117 -17.99 5.07 -7.54
C LYS A 117 -16.80 4.62 -8.40
N VAL A 118 -15.57 4.92 -7.97
CA VAL A 118 -14.34 4.69 -8.74
C VAL A 118 -13.29 3.93 -7.92
N VAL A 119 -13.75 3.15 -6.93
CA VAL A 119 -12.93 2.23 -6.14
C VAL A 119 -12.13 1.29 -7.05
N ASP A 120 -10.86 1.08 -6.72
CA ASP A 120 -9.90 0.25 -7.46
C ASP A 120 -9.63 0.69 -8.92
N GLN A 121 -10.24 1.77 -9.39
CA GLN A 121 -9.93 2.34 -10.69
C GLN A 121 -8.70 3.26 -10.60
N PRO A 122 -7.80 3.21 -11.61
CA PRO A 122 -6.70 4.16 -11.69
C PRO A 122 -7.21 5.60 -11.73
N LEU A 123 -6.60 6.49 -10.94
CA LEU A 123 -6.86 7.91 -10.94
C LEU A 123 -5.61 8.62 -11.46
N HIS A 124 -5.72 9.23 -12.63
CA HIS A 124 -4.69 10.08 -13.20
C HIS A 124 -4.96 11.53 -12.76
N MET A 125 -4.00 12.14 -12.09
CA MET A 125 -4.14 13.46 -11.48
C MET A 125 -3.06 14.40 -12.01
N ASN A 126 -3.47 15.40 -12.79
CA ASN A 126 -2.62 16.53 -13.15
C ASN A 126 -2.92 17.67 -12.17
N VAL A 127 -1.89 18.09 -11.44
CA VAL A 127 -2.03 18.99 -10.30
C VAL A 127 -1.20 20.23 -10.53
N GLU A 128 -1.80 21.39 -10.31
CA GLU A 128 -1.12 22.68 -10.23
C GLU A 128 -1.48 23.33 -8.90
N ILE A 129 -0.47 23.67 -8.10
CA ILE A 129 -0.63 24.35 -6.83
C ILE A 129 0.05 25.72 -6.90
N THR A 130 -0.68 26.76 -6.52
CA THR A 130 -0.25 28.16 -6.51
C THR A 130 -0.16 28.70 -5.09
N ASN A 131 0.52 29.85 -4.92
CA ASN A 131 0.75 30.52 -3.63
C ASN A 131 1.51 29.65 -2.61
N ILE A 132 2.54 28.93 -3.08
CA ILE A 132 3.40 28.07 -2.26
C ILE A 132 4.89 28.40 -2.40
N GLY A 133 5.19 29.58 -2.95
CA GLY A 133 6.52 30.04 -3.30
C GLY A 133 6.47 31.05 -4.46
N SER A 134 7.59 31.25 -5.14
CA SER A 134 7.68 32.14 -6.31
C SER A 134 7.09 31.56 -7.59
N GLN A 135 6.99 30.23 -7.68
CA GLN A 135 6.45 29.52 -8.84
C GLN A 135 5.38 28.51 -8.42
N PRO A 136 4.39 28.23 -9.29
CA PRO A 136 3.47 27.12 -9.08
C PRO A 136 4.20 25.77 -9.04
N LEU A 137 3.71 24.85 -8.22
CA LEU A 137 4.16 23.46 -8.23
C LEU A 137 3.23 22.67 -9.14
N VAL A 138 3.78 22.15 -10.24
CA VAL A 138 3.04 21.38 -11.25
C VAL A 138 3.57 19.97 -11.28
N PHE A 139 2.68 18.98 -11.17
CA PHE A 139 3.07 17.57 -11.22
C PHE A 139 1.93 16.67 -11.68
N HIS A 140 2.32 15.48 -12.15
CA HIS A 140 1.42 14.38 -12.41
C HIS A 140 1.58 13.32 -11.33
N THR A 141 0.48 12.74 -10.87
CA THR A 141 0.52 11.60 -9.98
C THR A 141 -0.60 10.63 -10.29
N MET A 142 -0.35 9.35 -10.04
CA MET A 142 -1.33 8.29 -10.17
C MET A 142 -1.58 7.65 -8.81
N GLY A 143 -2.82 7.24 -8.60
CA GLY A 143 -3.18 6.42 -7.46
C GLY A 143 -4.50 5.74 -7.69
N LYS A 144 -5.04 5.12 -6.66
CA LYS A 144 -6.40 4.57 -6.65
C LYS A 144 -6.96 4.74 -5.26
N LEU A 145 -8.27 4.93 -5.17
CA LEU A 145 -8.94 4.68 -3.91
C LEU A 145 -8.85 3.17 -3.67
N ALA A 146 -8.04 2.76 -2.70
CA ALA A 146 -8.06 1.39 -2.23
C ALA A 146 -9.50 1.10 -1.80
N GLY A 147 -10.13 0.13 -2.45
CA GLY A 147 -11.40 -0.38 -1.94
C GLY A 147 -11.22 -0.76 -0.50
N GLY A 148 -12.28 -0.62 0.31
CA GLY A 148 -12.35 -1.24 1.63
C GLY A 148 -12.34 -2.77 1.54
N LYS A 149 -11.43 -3.35 0.75
CA LYS A 149 -11.12 -4.76 0.62
C LYS A 149 -9.74 -4.96 1.21
N LEU A 150 -9.63 -5.98 2.04
CA LEU A 150 -8.36 -6.41 2.61
C LEU A 150 -7.43 -6.92 1.50
N SER A 151 -6.12 -6.89 1.75
CA SER A 151 -5.15 -7.51 0.83
C SER A 151 -5.44 -9.01 0.66
N ASP A 152 -5.04 -9.57 -0.48
CA ASP A 152 -5.18 -11.01 -0.72
C ASP A 152 -4.44 -11.81 0.36
N GLU A 153 -3.27 -11.36 0.81
CA GLU A 153 -2.51 -11.98 1.90
C GLU A 153 -3.30 -12.04 3.22
N LEU A 154 -4.02 -10.97 3.57
CA LEU A 154 -4.84 -10.96 4.77
C LEU A 154 -6.11 -11.80 4.59
N LEU A 155 -6.75 -11.77 3.42
CA LEU A 155 -7.90 -12.64 3.13
C LEU A 155 -7.51 -14.13 3.15
N ILE A 156 -6.35 -14.48 2.60
CA ILE A 156 -5.76 -15.82 2.69
C ILE A 156 -5.54 -16.21 4.16
N SER A 157 -5.02 -15.30 4.98
CA SER A 157 -4.78 -15.54 6.41
C SER A 157 -6.09 -15.71 7.21
N LEU A 158 -7.12 -14.94 6.88
CA LEU A 158 -8.48 -15.08 7.46
C LEU A 158 -9.13 -16.41 7.07
N GLN A 159 -8.91 -16.87 5.83
CA GLN A 159 -9.45 -18.13 5.35
C GLN A 159 -8.68 -19.35 5.90
N ALA A 160 -7.35 -19.22 6.04
CA ALA A 160 -6.36 -20.18 6.52
C ALA A 160 -6.23 -21.49 5.73
N THR A 161 -7.33 -22.07 5.25
CA THR A 161 -7.38 -23.40 4.62
C THR A 161 -8.08 -23.37 3.27
N CYS A 162 -7.67 -24.30 2.40
CA CYS A 162 -8.32 -24.52 1.12
C CYS A 162 -9.74 -25.10 1.32
N PRO A 163 -10.79 -24.54 0.70
CA PRO A 163 -12.17 -25.00 0.85
C PRO A 163 -12.38 -26.42 0.35
N VAL A 164 -11.57 -26.85 -0.61
CA VAL A 164 -11.68 -28.14 -1.27
C VAL A 164 -10.90 -29.22 -0.54
N SER A 165 -9.61 -28.98 -0.27
CA SER A 165 -8.70 -29.99 0.28
C SER A 165 -8.56 -29.95 1.80
N GLY A 166 -8.99 -28.86 2.45
CA GLY A 166 -8.77 -28.62 3.88
C GLY A 166 -7.32 -28.30 4.26
N GLN A 167 -6.39 -28.32 3.31
CA GLN A 167 -4.96 -28.07 3.56
C GLN A 167 -4.69 -26.57 3.80
N PRO A 168 -3.65 -26.22 4.57
CA PRO A 168 -3.25 -24.83 4.77
C PRO A 168 -2.95 -24.12 3.45
N LEU A 169 -3.50 -22.92 3.28
CA LEU A 169 -3.18 -22.08 2.12
C LEU A 169 -1.72 -21.59 2.21
N GLY A 170 -1.05 -21.48 1.06
CA GLY A 170 0.35 -21.07 0.97
C GLY A 170 1.36 -22.23 0.98
N SER A 171 0.97 -23.41 1.47
CA SER A 171 1.84 -24.60 1.47
C SER A 171 2.18 -25.13 0.06
N MET A 172 1.38 -24.77 -0.95
CA MET A 172 1.54 -25.14 -2.35
C MET A 172 1.90 -23.93 -3.24
N GLY A 173 2.47 -22.87 -2.66
CA GLY A 173 2.75 -21.62 -3.34
C GLY A 173 1.60 -20.61 -3.25
N LYS A 174 1.62 -19.58 -4.11
CA LYS A 174 0.64 -18.48 -4.08
C LYS A 174 -0.77 -19.03 -4.38
N PRO A 175 -1.73 -18.95 -3.43
CA PRO A 175 -3.08 -19.45 -3.62
C PRO A 175 -3.82 -18.78 -4.78
N PRO A 176 -4.39 -19.53 -5.74
CA PRO A 176 -5.29 -18.96 -6.72
C PRO A 176 -6.55 -18.36 -6.06
N LYS A 177 -6.95 -17.18 -6.53
CA LYS A 177 -8.14 -16.44 -6.06
C LYS A 177 -9.34 -16.72 -6.97
N ILE A 178 -10.48 -17.02 -6.37
CA ILE A 178 -11.80 -17.06 -7.00
C ILE A 178 -12.63 -15.91 -6.44
N THR A 179 -13.18 -15.07 -7.31
CA THR A 179 -14.06 -13.95 -6.90
C THR A 179 -15.50 -14.30 -7.25
N ILE A 180 -16.39 -14.25 -6.26
CA ILE A 180 -17.83 -14.52 -6.41
C ILE A 180 -18.58 -13.32 -5.84
N GLY A 181 -19.08 -12.44 -6.72
CA GLY A 181 -19.64 -11.16 -6.32
C GLY A 181 -18.60 -10.28 -5.63
N ASP A 182 -18.90 -9.84 -4.40
CA ASP A 182 -17.99 -9.06 -3.55
C ASP A 182 -17.03 -9.93 -2.71
N LYS A 183 -17.28 -11.26 -2.67
CA LYS A 183 -16.54 -12.22 -1.85
C LYS A 183 -15.38 -12.84 -2.62
N SER A 184 -14.33 -13.17 -1.90
CA SER A 184 -13.18 -13.90 -2.41
C SER A 184 -12.98 -15.21 -1.66
N LEU A 185 -12.62 -16.26 -2.39
CA LEU A 185 -12.11 -17.52 -1.85
C LEU A 185 -10.76 -17.81 -2.47
N PHE A 186 -9.90 -18.47 -1.71
CA PHE A 186 -8.58 -18.89 -2.16
C PHE A 186 -8.48 -20.41 -2.13
N VAL A 187 -7.82 -21.00 -3.10
CA VAL A 187 -7.58 -22.45 -3.14
C VAL A 187 -6.10 -22.76 -3.09
N CYS A 188 -5.72 -23.98 -2.73
CA CYS A 188 -4.30 -24.36 -2.68
C CYS A 188 -3.67 -24.54 -4.06
N CYS A 189 -4.46 -24.89 -5.08
CA CYS A 189 -3.96 -25.11 -6.44
C CYS A 189 -5.07 -24.95 -7.50
N ALA A 190 -4.69 -24.83 -8.77
CA ALA A 190 -5.60 -24.66 -9.89
C ALA A 190 -6.65 -25.79 -10.04
N GLY A 191 -6.31 -27.01 -9.60
CA GLY A 191 -7.24 -28.15 -9.63
C GLY A 191 -8.47 -27.98 -8.72
N CYS A 192 -8.39 -27.11 -7.72
CA CYS A 192 -9.50 -26.84 -6.81
C CYS A 192 -10.46 -25.73 -7.31
N THR A 193 -10.03 -24.90 -8.26
CA THR A 193 -10.79 -23.72 -8.75
C THR A 193 -12.16 -24.13 -9.31
N LYS A 194 -12.18 -25.08 -10.26
CA LYS A 194 -13.42 -25.52 -10.92
C LYS A 194 -14.46 -26.07 -9.93
N LYS A 195 -14.01 -26.72 -8.86
CA LYS A 195 -14.91 -27.29 -7.85
C LYS A 195 -15.56 -26.19 -7.01
N VAL A 196 -14.82 -25.12 -6.68
CA VAL A 196 -15.36 -23.97 -5.97
C VAL A 196 -16.37 -23.22 -6.84
N GLU A 197 -16.08 -23.00 -8.12
CA GLU A 197 -16.97 -22.31 -9.05
C GLU A 197 -18.30 -23.06 -9.26
N ALA A 198 -18.24 -24.39 -9.38
CA ALA A 198 -19.43 -25.23 -9.57
C ALA A 198 -20.35 -25.31 -8.33
N SER A 199 -19.87 -24.93 -7.15
CA SER A 199 -20.62 -25.02 -5.88
C SER A 199 -20.32 -23.85 -4.96
N SER A 200 -20.26 -22.64 -5.53
CA SER A 200 -19.85 -21.41 -4.86
C SER A 200 -20.61 -21.15 -3.57
N ASP A 201 -21.94 -21.28 -3.59
CA ASP A 201 -22.80 -21.02 -2.43
C ASP A 201 -22.48 -21.92 -1.23
N GLN A 202 -22.18 -23.19 -1.48
CA GLN A 202 -21.79 -24.14 -0.42
C GLN A 202 -20.48 -23.69 0.25
N TYR A 203 -19.49 -23.33 -0.54
CA TYR A 203 -18.18 -22.91 0.00
C TYR A 203 -18.27 -21.55 0.69
N LEU A 204 -19.00 -20.59 0.13
CA LEU A 204 -19.23 -19.30 0.76
C LEU A 204 -19.94 -19.46 2.12
N THR A 205 -20.98 -20.30 2.20
CA THR A 205 -21.68 -20.58 3.46
C THR A 205 -20.74 -21.13 4.54
N LYS A 206 -19.83 -22.03 4.16
CA LYS A 206 -18.87 -22.64 5.09
C LYS A 206 -17.78 -21.66 5.55
N TYR A 207 -17.33 -20.75 4.69
CA TYR A 207 -16.14 -19.93 4.95
C TYR A 207 -16.45 -18.48 5.36
N TYR A 208 -17.63 -17.96 5.05
CA TYR A 208 -18.10 -16.64 5.49
C TYR A 208 -19.02 -16.75 6.71
N THR A 209 -18.54 -17.40 7.76
CA THR A 209 -19.24 -17.50 9.05
C THR A 209 -18.75 -16.42 9.99
N ALA A 210 -19.66 -15.75 10.73
CA ALA A 210 -19.29 -14.72 11.70
C ALA A 210 -18.67 -15.26 13.00
N LYS A 211 -18.73 -16.58 13.25
CA LYS A 211 -18.22 -17.19 14.48
C LYS A 211 -16.74 -17.54 14.32
N GLY A 212 -15.89 -16.71 14.91
CA GLY A 212 -14.49 -17.01 15.11
C GLY A 212 -14.22 -17.89 16.33
N GLU A 213 -13.13 -18.64 16.32
CA GLU A 213 -12.63 -19.37 17.48
C GLU A 213 -12.08 -18.41 18.53
N GLN A 214 -12.36 -18.65 19.81
CA GLN A 214 -11.78 -17.87 20.90
C GLN A 214 -10.30 -18.26 21.11
N VAL A 215 -9.40 -17.29 20.96
CA VAL A 215 -7.94 -17.51 21.10
C VAL A 215 -7.40 -17.07 22.45
N ARG A 216 -8.09 -16.11 23.09
CA ARG A 216 -7.86 -15.67 24.47
C ARG A 216 -9.19 -15.24 25.06
N GLU A 217 -9.25 -15.11 26.37
CA GLU A 217 -10.42 -14.56 27.05
C GLU A 217 -10.84 -13.22 26.41
N GLY A 218 -12.10 -13.14 25.95
CA GLY A 218 -12.64 -11.97 25.23
C GLY A 218 -12.10 -11.71 23.82
N VAL A 219 -11.21 -12.54 23.27
CA VAL A 219 -10.61 -12.35 21.93
C VAL A 219 -10.87 -13.54 21.02
N PHE A 220 -11.49 -13.26 19.87
CA PHE A 220 -11.86 -14.25 18.87
C PHE A 220 -11.04 -14.03 17.59
N LYS A 221 -10.78 -15.08 16.81
CA LYS A 221 -10.20 -14.93 15.47
C LYS A 221 -11.20 -14.19 14.58
N SER A 222 -10.72 -13.24 13.81
CA SER A 222 -11.53 -12.70 12.71
C SER A 222 -11.68 -13.73 11.59
N THR A 223 -12.75 -13.59 10.82
CA THR A 223 -13.14 -14.49 9.74
C THR A 223 -13.27 -13.73 8.41
N LEU A 224 -13.51 -14.43 7.30
CA LEU A 224 -13.83 -13.77 6.04
C LEU A 224 -15.13 -12.94 6.10
N ALA A 225 -16.07 -13.27 6.99
CA ALA A 225 -17.28 -12.47 7.20
C ALA A 225 -16.97 -11.09 7.79
N ASP A 226 -15.86 -10.96 8.52
CA ASP A 226 -15.42 -9.71 9.14
C ASP A 226 -14.65 -8.79 8.17
N ALA A 227 -14.30 -9.27 6.97
CA ALA A 227 -13.34 -8.61 6.09
C ALA A 227 -13.71 -7.15 5.76
N ALA A 228 -14.99 -6.90 5.45
CA ALA A 228 -15.48 -5.56 5.16
C ALA A 228 -15.39 -4.63 6.38
N ALA A 229 -15.71 -5.14 7.57
CA ALA A 229 -15.67 -4.35 8.79
C ALA A 229 -14.24 -4.05 9.24
N ILE A 230 -13.31 -5.00 9.08
CA ILE A 230 -11.87 -4.78 9.30
C ILE A 230 -11.35 -3.72 8.34
N ALA A 231 -11.72 -3.81 7.07
CA ALA A 231 -11.30 -2.85 6.05
C ALA A 231 -11.91 -1.46 6.21
N ALA A 232 -13.11 -1.38 6.80
CA ALA A 232 -13.71 -0.11 7.21
C ALA A 232 -12.99 0.47 8.43
N GLN A 233 -12.64 -0.36 9.42
CA GLN A 233 -11.97 0.09 10.63
C GLN A 233 -10.52 0.52 10.37
N LYS A 234 -9.78 -0.21 9.52
CA LYS A 234 -8.39 0.00 9.07
C LYS A 234 -7.30 -0.01 10.15
N ILE A 235 -7.54 0.67 11.26
CA ILE A 235 -6.59 0.95 12.33
C ILE A 235 -7.09 0.34 13.65
N CYS A 236 -6.17 -0.21 14.43
CA CYS A 236 -6.42 -0.66 15.80
C CYS A 236 -6.71 0.56 16.68
N PRO A 237 -7.86 0.66 17.35
CA PRO A 237 -8.23 1.85 18.12
C PRO A 237 -7.46 1.99 19.43
N VAL A 238 -6.65 0.99 19.81
CA VAL A 238 -5.87 1.00 21.05
C VAL A 238 -4.43 1.43 20.84
N MET A 239 -3.80 0.97 19.75
CA MET A 239 -2.39 1.20 19.44
C MET A 239 -2.18 2.11 18.22
N ASP A 240 -3.26 2.48 17.53
CA ASP A 240 -3.24 3.24 16.27
C ASP A 240 -2.42 2.58 15.13
N GLU A 241 -2.18 1.27 15.24
CA GLU A 241 -1.48 0.45 14.24
C GLU A 241 -2.43 -0.12 13.16
N PRO A 242 -1.96 -0.35 11.92
CA PRO A 242 -2.76 -0.98 10.87
C PRO A 242 -3.25 -2.40 11.22
N LEU A 243 -4.52 -2.68 10.96
CA LEU A 243 -5.08 -4.02 11.07
C LEU A 243 -4.54 -4.92 9.95
N GLY A 244 -4.03 -6.09 10.31
CA GLY A 244 -3.35 -7.01 9.38
C GLY A 244 -1.83 -6.94 9.42
N GLY A 245 -1.24 -5.84 9.93
CA GLY A 245 0.22 -5.68 10.04
C GLY A 245 0.87 -6.62 11.07
N MET A 246 0.09 -7.07 12.07
CA MET A 246 0.53 -8.00 13.12
C MET A 246 -0.14 -9.38 13.00
N GLY A 247 -0.50 -9.76 11.77
CA GLY A 247 -1.25 -10.97 11.48
C GLY A 247 -2.77 -10.76 11.51
N VAL A 248 -3.51 -11.85 11.67
CA VAL A 248 -4.98 -11.83 11.65
C VAL A 248 -5.51 -10.97 12.82
N PRO A 249 -6.31 -9.93 12.55
CA PRO A 249 -6.90 -9.12 13.61
C PRO A 249 -7.71 -9.96 14.59
N GLY A 250 -7.61 -9.64 15.88
CA GLY A 250 -8.51 -10.18 16.90
C GLY A 250 -9.85 -9.45 16.87
N LYS A 251 -10.96 -10.17 17.02
CA LYS A 251 -12.31 -9.64 17.19
C LYS A 251 -12.67 -9.64 18.68
N VAL A 252 -13.05 -8.49 19.20
CA VAL A 252 -13.45 -8.31 20.61
C VAL A 252 -14.88 -7.80 20.67
N ASN A 253 -15.68 -8.38 21.56
CA ASN A 253 -17.01 -7.89 21.86
C ASN A 253 -16.90 -6.69 22.83
N VAL A 254 -17.36 -5.53 22.39
CA VAL A 254 -17.43 -4.30 23.18
C VAL A 254 -18.88 -3.81 23.14
N ASN A 255 -19.64 -4.04 24.21
CA ASN A 255 -21.07 -3.71 24.31
C ASN A 255 -21.91 -4.23 23.13
N GLY A 256 -21.71 -5.48 22.72
CA GLY A 256 -22.44 -6.13 21.63
C GLY A 256 -21.94 -5.76 20.23
N LYS A 257 -20.84 -4.99 20.13
CA LYS A 257 -20.21 -4.58 18.88
C LYS A 257 -18.89 -5.29 18.65
N ALA A 258 -18.60 -5.65 17.41
CA ALA A 258 -17.29 -6.18 17.05
C ALA A 258 -16.29 -5.03 16.84
N ILE A 259 -15.25 -5.01 17.66
CA ILE A 259 -14.08 -4.16 17.44
C ILE A 259 -12.88 -5.03 17.12
N TYR A 260 -12.10 -4.62 16.13
CA TYR A 260 -10.93 -5.36 15.66
C TYR A 260 -9.62 -4.80 16.24
N ILE A 261 -8.69 -5.66 16.63
CA ILE A 261 -7.40 -5.26 17.22
C ILE A 261 -6.22 -5.94 16.52
N CYS A 262 -5.09 -5.24 16.46
CA CYS A 262 -3.86 -5.77 15.86
C CYS A 262 -3.24 -6.91 16.68
N CYS A 263 -3.41 -6.91 18.01
CA CYS A 263 -2.87 -7.94 18.89
C CYS A 263 -3.79 -8.21 20.09
N PRO A 264 -3.78 -9.44 20.67
CA PRO A 264 -4.71 -9.76 21.75
C PRO A 264 -4.48 -8.98 23.05
N GLY A 265 -3.32 -8.33 23.22
CA GLY A 265 -3.01 -7.54 24.42
C GLY A 265 -3.92 -6.32 24.63
N CYS A 266 -4.57 -5.85 23.57
CA CYS A 266 -5.43 -4.67 23.61
C CYS A 266 -6.83 -4.94 24.19
N ALA A 267 -7.25 -6.21 24.29
CA ALA A 267 -8.63 -6.59 24.58
C ALA A 267 -9.13 -6.11 25.94
N LYS A 268 -8.31 -6.21 26.99
CA LYS A 268 -8.67 -5.77 28.35
C LYS A 268 -8.98 -4.27 28.41
N LYS A 269 -8.27 -3.46 27.62
CA LYS A 269 -8.47 -2.01 27.59
C LYS A 269 -9.80 -1.65 26.92
N LEU A 270 -10.12 -2.36 25.83
CA LEU A 270 -11.39 -2.22 25.12
C LEU A 270 -12.61 -2.54 25.98
N THR A 271 -12.53 -3.61 26.77
CA THR A 271 -13.64 -4.01 27.64
C THR A 271 -13.74 -3.15 28.90
N ALA A 272 -12.63 -2.58 29.38
CA ALA A 272 -12.63 -1.66 30.53
C ALA A 272 -13.16 -0.26 30.19
N GLU A 273 -12.94 0.23 28.96
CA GLU A 273 -13.35 1.56 28.52
C GLU A 273 -14.22 1.51 27.23
N PRO A 274 -15.35 0.80 27.22
CA PRO A 274 -16.09 0.50 25.98
C PRO A 274 -16.58 1.76 25.25
N ASP A 275 -17.17 2.71 25.98
CA ASP A 275 -17.76 3.91 25.39
C ASP A 275 -16.70 4.82 24.76
N LYS A 276 -15.51 4.89 25.37
CA LYS A 276 -14.37 5.65 24.83
C LYS A 276 -13.97 5.14 23.45
N TYR A 277 -13.83 3.83 23.29
CA TYR A 277 -13.41 3.24 22.03
C TYR A 277 -14.51 3.26 20.96
N LEU A 278 -15.76 3.05 21.35
CA LEU A 278 -16.90 3.20 20.43
C LEU A 278 -17.05 4.65 19.95
N ALA A 279 -16.89 5.63 20.83
CA ALA A 279 -16.92 7.05 20.46
C ALA A 279 -15.75 7.42 19.54
N ALA A 280 -14.54 6.91 19.81
CA ALA A 280 -13.36 7.14 18.96
C ALA A 280 -13.57 6.58 17.55
N LEU A 281 -14.11 5.37 17.41
CA LEU A 281 -14.45 4.79 16.11
C LEU A 281 -15.53 5.60 15.39
N LYS A 282 -16.60 6.00 16.10
CA LYS A 282 -17.66 6.83 15.55
C LYS A 282 -17.16 8.19 15.06
N ALA A 283 -16.25 8.83 15.80
CA ALA A 283 -15.63 10.10 15.41
C ALA A 283 -14.78 9.96 14.13
N LYS A 284 -14.24 8.76 13.88
CA LYS A 284 -13.55 8.38 12.64
C LYS A 284 -14.51 7.89 11.53
N GLY A 285 -15.83 8.02 11.71
CA GLY A 285 -16.85 7.57 10.74
C GLY A 285 -17.05 6.06 10.68
N ILE A 286 -16.48 5.31 11.62
CA ILE A 286 -16.53 3.85 11.64
C ILE A 286 -17.71 3.42 12.51
N THR A 287 -18.59 2.58 11.95
CA THR A 287 -19.69 1.96 12.70
C THR A 287 -19.41 0.48 12.89
N PRO A 288 -19.02 0.05 14.10
CA PRO A 288 -18.82 -1.36 14.41
C PRO A 288 -20.08 -2.19 14.13
N PRO A 289 -19.96 -3.36 13.47
CA PRO A 289 -21.09 -4.26 13.29
C PRO A 289 -21.46 -4.92 14.62
N ALA A 290 -22.59 -5.63 14.64
CA ALA A 290 -22.89 -6.53 15.75
C ALA A 290 -21.81 -7.62 15.85
N PHE A 291 -21.51 -8.05 17.08
CA PHE A 291 -20.50 -9.07 17.34
C PHE A 291 -20.89 -10.48 16.87
#